data_AF-A0A8H9XU87-F1
#
_entry.id   AF-A0A8H9XU87-F1
#
_cell.length_a   1.000
_cell.length_b   1.000
_cell.length_c   1.000
_cell.angle_alpha   90.00
_cell.angle_beta   90.00
_cell.angle_gamma   90.00
#
_symmetry.space_group_name_H-M   'P 1'
#
loop_
_entity.id
_entity.type
_entity.pdbx_description
1 polymer ?
#
loop_
_entity_poly.entity_id
_entity_poly.type
_entity_poly.pdbx_seq_one_letter_code
_entity_poly.pdbx_strand_id
1 'polypeptide(L)'
;MHYRNVVCLLSCSLFLSSAWGCRLDPPEHNIYQKQGKGVVYLRPYKETNLSLPDVNYKSLRRLPNLLIDPTTLDKWDKVPPLTDLTTDYLYEGAQAWYPHYSWHSDGRYILYAGEVVQNPPDKPPVDVASFKAWGDFAADKHSLYFEGKRTDNNGGGNRLDIKTLHQVEFRPPWDPDLLGLILRDANFLYINGHRLADPDSFRVLAQKSWDQRGKFSTAFNPCVAMPFGPWDTLARTRTKILINGEQLDADPDTFSVVRWMPGSLLTWRDKNGLQRKVLDKENLEWDEDLTKHCLDFSLLEKKVFWRKGPACKQEELPGLDPEQFQPISDAVAQYQDSLYTIIETESGDRKLEIVKLDDPNLIINKRFNAGKRHGYLLTRAEGWPYHSGLHVFESDGPLILLDNRSPDEREAHLNDHPFLRRWYARDNRYIYSFDGAQLWRYRT
;
A
#
# COMPACT_ATOMS: atom_id res chain seq x y z
N MET A 1 -3.16 37.01 -38.01
CA MET A 1 -1.93 37.23 -38.81
C MET A 1 -0.98 36.09 -38.53
N HIS A 2 -0.50 35.45 -39.59
CA HIS A 2 0.43 34.31 -39.62
C HIS A 2 1.85 34.66 -39.18
N TYR A 3 2.51 33.71 -38.50
CA TYR A 3 3.90 33.26 -38.68
C TYR A 3 3.92 31.81 -38.14
N ARG A 4 4.12 30.69 -38.86
CA ARG A 4 4.98 30.27 -39.97
C ARG A 4 6.46 30.05 -39.54
N ASN A 5 6.80 28.76 -39.45
CA ASN A 5 8.12 28.09 -39.53
C ASN A 5 9.04 28.10 -38.31
N VAL A 6 8.99 27.01 -37.53
CA VAL A 6 10.20 26.21 -37.21
C VAL A 6 9.82 24.73 -37.32
N VAL A 7 10.08 24.15 -38.49
CA VAL A 7 10.26 22.70 -38.65
C VAL A 7 11.76 22.49 -38.70
N CYS A 8 12.31 21.80 -37.70
CA CYS A 8 13.45 20.88 -37.85
C CYS A 8 13.76 20.22 -36.49
N LEU A 9 13.99 18.90 -36.53
CA LEU A 9 14.42 17.99 -35.45
C LEU A 9 13.34 17.25 -34.65
N LEU A 10 12.28 16.77 -35.31
CA LEU A 10 11.39 15.71 -34.77
C LEU A 10 11.57 14.35 -35.48
N SER A 11 12.68 14.18 -36.19
CA SER A 11 13.01 12.99 -36.97
C SER A 11 14.34 12.42 -36.48
N CYS A 12 14.32 11.74 -35.33
CA CYS A 12 15.24 10.64 -34.95
C CYS A 12 15.01 10.10 -33.51
N SER A 13 14.11 10.65 -32.71
CA SER A 13 13.80 10.14 -31.36
C SER A 13 12.67 9.10 -31.30
N LEU A 14 12.01 8.79 -32.43
CA LEU A 14 10.89 7.84 -32.49
C LEU A 14 11.30 6.37 -32.65
N PHE A 15 12.60 6.04 -32.62
CA PHE A 15 13.09 4.66 -32.74
C PHE A 15 14.22 4.32 -31.77
N LEU A 16 14.29 5.01 -30.64
CA LEU A 16 14.94 4.46 -29.46
C LEU A 16 13.81 4.09 -28.50
N SER A 17 13.49 2.79 -28.44
CA SER A 17 12.87 2.22 -27.26
C SER A 17 13.62 2.78 -26.07
N SER A 18 12.99 3.70 -25.33
CA SER A 18 13.54 4.23 -24.10
C SER A 18 13.91 3.02 -23.28
N ALA A 19 15.21 2.80 -23.08
CA ALA A 19 15.65 2.07 -21.92
C ALA A 19 14.84 2.62 -20.75
N TRP A 20 14.17 1.74 -20.02
CA TRP A 20 13.18 2.05 -19.00
C TRP A 20 13.85 2.82 -17.85
N GLY A 21 14.15 4.10 -18.08
CA GLY A 21 14.48 5.05 -17.05
C GLY A 21 13.16 5.50 -16.45
N CYS A 22 13.05 5.41 -15.13
CA CYS A 22 11.93 5.96 -14.41
C CYS A 22 11.70 7.42 -14.82
N ARG A 23 10.44 7.83 -14.98
CA ARG A 23 10.11 9.22 -15.27
C ARG A 23 10.67 10.09 -14.14
N LEU A 24 11.65 10.93 -14.46
CA LEU A 24 12.32 11.83 -13.50
C LEU A 24 11.58 13.17 -13.35
N ASP A 25 10.45 13.36 -14.02
CA ASP A 25 9.68 14.60 -13.92
C ASP A 25 9.08 14.71 -12.51
N PRO A 26 9.11 15.90 -11.89
CA PRO A 26 8.42 16.13 -10.63
C PRO A 26 6.91 15.85 -10.77
N PRO A 27 6.24 15.38 -9.70
CA PRO A 27 4.80 15.13 -9.74
C PRO A 27 4.05 16.42 -10.10
N GLU A 28 2.92 16.30 -10.82
CA GLU A 28 2.12 17.49 -11.09
C GLU A 28 1.44 17.97 -9.81
N HIS A 29 1.61 19.25 -9.51
CA HIS A 29 1.11 19.85 -8.28
C HIS A 29 -0.29 20.44 -8.49
N ASN A 30 -1.16 20.20 -7.51
CA ASN A 30 -2.30 21.09 -7.31
C ASN A 30 -1.78 22.40 -6.69
N ILE A 31 -2.28 23.52 -7.19
CA ILE A 31 -1.68 24.82 -6.84
C ILE A 31 -2.74 25.89 -6.65
N TYR A 32 -2.59 26.66 -5.58
CA TYR A 32 -3.34 27.91 -5.40
C TYR A 32 -2.71 29.02 -6.23
N GLN A 33 -3.50 29.63 -7.11
CA GLN A 33 -3.09 30.76 -7.93
C GLN A 33 -4.02 31.96 -7.74
N LYS A 34 -3.49 33.15 -7.97
CA LYS A 34 -4.28 34.39 -7.90
C LYS A 34 -5.25 34.46 -9.09
N GLN A 35 -6.53 34.65 -8.82
CA GLN A 35 -7.55 34.91 -9.83
C GLN A 35 -8.32 36.20 -9.49
N GLY A 36 -8.01 37.30 -10.18
CA GLY A 36 -8.58 38.60 -9.86
C GLY A 36 -8.26 39.06 -8.44
N LYS A 37 -9.30 39.23 -7.60
CA LYS A 37 -9.17 39.53 -6.16
C LYS A 37 -9.13 38.28 -5.27
N GLY A 38 -9.50 37.13 -5.81
CA GLY A 38 -9.59 35.86 -5.08
C GLY A 38 -8.51 34.86 -5.46
N VAL A 39 -8.79 33.59 -5.21
CA VAL A 39 -7.91 32.46 -5.49
C VAL A 39 -8.60 31.46 -6.42
N VAL A 40 -7.83 30.79 -7.25
CA VAL A 40 -8.24 29.57 -7.95
C VAL A 40 -7.31 28.43 -7.51
N TYR A 41 -7.87 27.27 -7.22
CA TYR A 41 -7.11 26.05 -6.95
C TYR A 41 -7.11 25.20 -8.22
N LEU A 42 -5.94 25.10 -8.84
CA LEU A 42 -5.73 24.32 -10.05
C LEU A 42 -5.53 22.85 -9.71
N ARG A 43 -6.20 21.98 -10.46
CA ARG A 43 -6.16 20.53 -10.25
C ARG A 43 -5.86 19.83 -11.58
N PRO A 44 -4.58 19.60 -11.93
CA PRO A 44 -4.18 19.04 -13.23
C PRO A 44 -4.86 17.71 -13.57
N TYR A 45 -5.09 16.87 -12.55
CA TYR A 45 -5.74 15.56 -12.69
C TYR A 45 -7.27 15.57 -12.56
N LYS A 46 -7.90 16.75 -12.50
CA LYS A 46 -9.37 16.89 -12.45
C LYS A 46 -9.85 17.76 -13.59
N GLU A 47 -11.04 17.45 -14.10
CA GLU A 47 -11.64 18.21 -15.21
C GLU A 47 -11.98 19.66 -14.84
N THR A 48 -12.08 19.97 -13.55
CA THR A 48 -12.49 21.29 -13.06
C THR A 48 -11.53 21.84 -12.02
N ASN A 49 -11.32 23.16 -12.08
CA ASN A 49 -10.61 23.92 -11.04
C ASN A 49 -11.62 24.49 -10.03
N LEU A 50 -11.18 24.77 -8.80
CA LEU A 50 -12.05 25.36 -7.77
C LEU A 50 -11.83 26.87 -7.68
N SER A 51 -12.90 27.65 -7.77
CA SER A 51 -12.85 29.10 -7.57
C SER A 51 -13.13 29.45 -6.12
N LEU A 52 -12.25 30.24 -5.53
CA LEU A 52 -12.29 30.69 -4.14
C LEU A 52 -12.26 32.24 -4.13
N PRO A 53 -13.35 32.90 -4.57
CA PRO A 53 -13.37 34.35 -4.79
C PRO A 53 -13.15 35.17 -3.52
N ASP A 54 -13.57 34.62 -2.36
CA ASP A 54 -13.51 35.31 -1.07
C ASP A 54 -12.18 35.11 -0.34
N VAL A 55 -11.32 34.20 -0.80
CA VAL A 55 -10.01 33.93 -0.18
C VAL A 55 -8.99 34.98 -0.64
N ASN A 56 -8.24 35.56 0.31
CA ASN A 56 -7.22 36.55 -0.02
C ASN A 56 -5.88 35.89 -0.36
N TYR A 57 -5.53 35.84 -1.65
CA TYR A 57 -4.26 35.27 -2.13
C TYR A 57 -3.01 35.86 -1.45
N LYS A 58 -2.99 37.17 -1.16
CA LYS A 58 -1.81 37.82 -0.57
C LYS A 58 -1.55 37.36 0.86
N SER A 59 -2.61 37.03 1.59
CA SER A 59 -2.55 36.54 2.97
C SER A 59 -2.50 35.01 3.07
N LEU A 60 -2.79 34.30 1.98
CA LEU A 60 -2.83 32.85 1.95
C LEU A 60 -1.45 32.26 2.26
N ARG A 61 -1.40 31.41 3.28
CA ARG A 61 -0.20 30.68 3.71
C ARG A 61 -0.55 29.24 4.01
N ARG A 62 0.41 28.34 3.82
CA ARG A 62 0.36 27.00 4.39
C ARG A 62 0.44 27.07 5.91
N LEU A 63 -0.29 26.22 6.61
CA LEU A 63 -0.16 26.03 8.04
C LEU A 63 1.01 25.06 8.34
N PRO A 64 1.75 25.26 9.44
CA PRO A 64 2.80 24.33 9.83
C PRO A 64 2.21 22.95 10.15
N ASN A 65 2.82 21.90 9.61
CA ASN A 65 2.55 20.53 10.03
C ASN A 65 3.35 20.26 11.32
N LEU A 66 2.64 20.10 12.43
CA LEU A 66 3.23 19.93 13.76
C LEU A 66 3.71 18.51 14.06
N LEU A 67 3.53 17.54 13.15
CA LEU A 67 4.17 16.21 13.24
C LEU A 67 5.62 16.22 12.76
N ILE A 68 6.01 17.20 11.96
CA ILE A 68 7.37 17.29 11.44
C ILE A 68 8.26 17.87 12.54
N ASP A 69 9.19 17.06 13.06
CA ASP A 69 10.31 17.53 13.86
C ASP A 69 11.45 17.97 12.93
N PRO A 70 11.76 19.28 12.83
CA PRO A 70 12.83 19.75 11.97
C PRO A 70 14.22 19.19 12.33
N THR A 71 14.40 18.70 13.55
CA THR A 71 15.67 18.14 14.02
C THR A 71 15.90 16.70 13.55
N THR A 72 14.85 16.02 13.10
CA THR A 72 14.92 14.64 12.59
C THR A 72 14.96 14.58 11.06
N LEU A 73 14.93 15.72 10.37
CA LEU A 73 15.01 15.77 8.90
C LEU A 73 16.44 15.46 8.43
N ASP A 74 16.54 14.67 7.37
CA ASP A 74 17.81 14.44 6.70
C ASP A 74 18.37 15.77 6.17
N LYS A 75 19.71 15.86 6.05
CA LYS A 75 20.40 17.11 5.65
C LYS A 75 19.93 17.70 4.30
N TRP A 76 19.27 16.88 3.48
CA TRP A 76 18.78 17.24 2.15
C TRP A 76 17.27 17.57 2.13
N ASP A 77 16.53 17.24 3.18
CA ASP A 77 15.11 17.53 3.30
C ASP A 77 14.90 18.94 3.86
N LYS A 78 14.16 19.76 3.12
CA LYS A 78 13.79 21.11 3.54
C LYS A 78 12.28 21.24 3.57
N VAL A 79 11.74 21.61 4.73
CA VAL A 79 10.35 22.02 4.84
C VAL A 79 10.13 23.24 3.94
N PRO A 80 9.23 23.18 2.94
CA PRO A 80 8.95 24.33 2.09
C PRO A 80 8.47 25.53 2.93
N PRO A 81 8.84 26.77 2.55
CA PRO A 81 8.40 27.95 3.29
C PRO A 81 6.87 28.02 3.32
N LEU A 82 6.27 28.61 4.34
CA LEU A 82 4.80 28.69 4.46
C LEU A 82 4.15 29.53 3.36
N THR A 83 4.94 30.26 2.58
CA THR A 83 4.50 30.98 1.37
C THR A 83 4.46 30.11 0.13
N ASP A 84 5.02 28.91 0.18
CA ASP A 84 4.92 27.93 -0.89
C ASP A 84 3.52 27.30 -0.87
N LEU A 85 2.82 27.43 -2.00
CA LEU A 85 1.44 26.97 -2.20
C LEU A 85 1.37 25.84 -3.24
N THR A 86 2.51 25.22 -3.56
CA THR A 86 2.62 24.06 -4.46
C THR A 86 2.83 22.76 -3.69
N THR A 87 2.46 22.71 -2.41
CA THR A 87 2.69 21.54 -1.54
C THR A 87 1.62 20.46 -1.68
N ASP A 88 0.57 20.73 -2.46
CA ASP A 88 -0.51 19.79 -2.71
C ASP A 88 -0.22 19.06 -4.02
N TYR A 89 -0.18 17.73 -4.00
CA TYR A 89 0.08 16.93 -5.20
C TYR A 89 -0.41 15.49 -4.99
N LEU A 90 -0.41 14.70 -6.06
CA LEU A 90 -0.73 13.28 -5.99
C LEU A 90 0.54 12.47 -6.29
N TYR A 91 0.86 11.48 -5.46
CA TYR A 91 1.85 10.47 -5.80
C TYR A 91 1.17 9.29 -6.51
N GLU A 92 1.80 8.83 -7.58
CA GLU A 92 1.50 7.53 -8.15
C GLU A 92 2.18 6.44 -7.29
N GLY A 93 1.38 5.50 -6.79
CA GLY A 93 1.83 4.27 -6.16
C GLY A 93 1.56 3.05 -7.03
N ALA A 94 1.93 1.87 -6.54
CA ALA A 94 1.81 0.64 -7.33
C ALA A 94 0.37 0.27 -7.70
N GLN A 95 -0.60 0.51 -6.82
CA GLN A 95 -2.03 0.18 -7.02
C GLN A 95 -2.99 1.33 -6.68
N ALA A 96 -2.48 2.48 -6.24
CA ALA A 96 -3.31 3.63 -5.85
C ALA A 96 -2.58 4.96 -6.06
N TRP A 97 -3.36 6.03 -6.13
CA TRP A 97 -2.87 7.40 -6.09
C TRP A 97 -3.02 7.93 -4.66
N TYR A 98 -1.94 8.46 -4.11
CA TYR A 98 -1.94 9.00 -2.76
C TYR A 98 -1.99 10.52 -2.80
N PRO A 99 -3.08 11.13 -2.34
CA PRO A 99 -3.11 12.58 -2.18
C PRO A 99 -2.20 12.99 -1.04
N HIS A 100 -1.35 13.98 -1.31
CA HIS A 100 -0.62 14.68 -0.27
C HIS A 100 -1.10 16.13 -0.27
N TYR A 101 -1.90 16.49 0.74
CA TYR A 101 -2.48 17.82 0.87
C TYR A 101 -2.00 18.52 2.12
N SER A 102 -1.95 19.84 2.05
CA SER A 102 -1.62 20.70 3.18
C SER A 102 -2.78 21.57 3.57
N TRP A 103 -2.83 21.90 4.85
CA TRP A 103 -3.74 22.91 5.38
C TRP A 103 -3.23 24.30 5.02
N HIS A 104 -4.15 25.18 4.61
CA HIS A 104 -3.83 26.57 4.28
C HIS A 104 -4.80 27.54 4.96
N SER A 105 -4.38 28.79 5.14
CA SER A 105 -5.25 29.84 5.66
C SER A 105 -4.87 31.22 5.12
N ASP A 106 -5.86 32.07 4.88
CA ASP A 106 -5.68 33.51 4.62
C ASP A 106 -5.89 34.37 5.87
N GLY A 107 -6.06 33.74 7.04
CA GLY A 107 -6.40 34.37 8.31
C GLY A 107 -7.91 34.52 8.56
N ARG A 108 -8.77 34.21 7.58
CA ARG A 108 -10.24 34.19 7.73
C ARG A 108 -10.84 32.82 7.41
N TYR A 109 -10.24 32.08 6.49
CA TYR A 109 -10.67 30.74 6.12
C TYR A 109 -9.57 29.72 6.41
N ILE A 110 -9.97 28.51 6.75
CA ILE A 110 -9.10 27.32 6.68
C ILE A 110 -9.45 26.59 5.38
N LEU A 111 -8.42 26.18 4.65
CA LEU A 111 -8.54 25.42 3.42
C LEU A 111 -7.84 24.08 3.54
N TYR A 112 -8.41 23.07 2.91
CA TYR A 112 -7.79 21.75 2.71
C TYR A 112 -8.19 21.24 1.32
N ALA A 113 -7.22 20.75 0.54
CA ALA A 113 -7.44 20.23 -0.82
C ALA A 113 -8.24 21.18 -1.75
N GLY A 114 -8.04 22.49 -1.59
CA GLY A 114 -8.76 23.52 -2.37
C GLY A 114 -10.17 23.88 -1.89
N GLU A 115 -10.66 23.29 -0.80
CA GLU A 115 -12.00 23.54 -0.27
C GLU A 115 -11.95 24.34 1.04
N VAL A 116 -12.97 25.17 1.28
CA VAL A 116 -13.13 25.87 2.56
C VAL A 116 -13.66 24.89 3.59
N VAL A 117 -12.92 24.72 4.68
CA VAL A 117 -13.29 23.84 5.78
C VAL A 117 -14.45 24.48 6.55
N GLN A 118 -15.54 23.73 6.69
CA GLN A 118 -16.76 24.20 7.33
C GLN A 118 -17.31 23.13 8.27
N ASN A 119 -17.83 23.59 9.40
CA ASN A 119 -18.56 22.74 10.33
C ASN A 119 -20.06 22.73 9.97
N PRO A 120 -20.79 21.65 10.29
CA PRO A 120 -22.24 21.63 10.16
C PRO A 120 -22.90 22.81 10.91
N PRO A 121 -24.05 23.34 10.45
CA PRO A 121 -24.66 24.54 11.02
C PRO A 121 -25.03 24.44 12.51
N ASP A 122 -25.24 23.23 13.02
CA ASP A 122 -25.56 22.95 14.42
C ASP A 122 -24.31 22.82 15.32
N LYS A 123 -23.11 22.96 14.75
CA LYS A 123 -21.83 22.89 15.46
C LYS A 123 -21.17 24.28 15.51
N PRO A 124 -20.28 24.52 16.49
CA PRO A 124 -19.51 25.76 16.53
C PRO A 124 -18.77 26.00 15.20
N PRO A 125 -18.66 27.23 14.71
CA PRO A 125 -17.89 27.53 13.50
C PRO A 125 -16.40 27.20 13.70
N VAL A 126 -15.69 27.02 12.58
CA VAL A 126 -14.24 26.80 12.58
C VAL A 126 -13.53 28.01 13.22
N ASP A 127 -12.75 27.78 14.26
CA ASP A 127 -12.00 28.81 14.95
C ASP A 127 -10.57 28.92 14.38
N VAL A 128 -10.42 29.78 13.36
CA VAL A 128 -9.16 30.00 12.63
C VAL A 128 -7.99 30.33 13.56
N ALA A 129 -8.24 31.10 14.63
CA ALA A 129 -7.20 31.59 15.53
C ALA A 129 -6.56 30.48 16.39
N SER A 130 -7.31 29.44 16.74
CA SER A 130 -6.80 28.30 17.52
C SER A 130 -6.47 27.07 16.68
N PHE A 131 -6.69 27.13 15.37
CA PHE A 131 -6.52 26.02 14.45
C PHE A 131 -5.05 25.56 14.37
N LYS A 132 -4.84 24.25 14.48
CA LYS A 132 -3.53 23.57 14.40
C LYS A 132 -3.65 22.28 13.59
N ALA A 133 -2.58 21.92 12.88
CA ALA A 133 -2.56 20.77 11.97
C ALA A 133 -1.38 19.82 12.25
N TRP A 134 -1.62 18.53 12.03
CA TRP A 134 -0.73 17.38 12.22
C TRP A 134 -0.97 16.40 11.07
N GLY A 135 -0.29 16.60 9.94
CA GLY A 135 -0.63 15.90 8.68
C GLY A 135 -2.06 16.21 8.26
N ASP A 136 -2.84 15.18 7.95
CA ASP A 136 -4.25 15.31 7.55
C ASP A 136 -5.20 15.46 8.75
N PHE A 137 -4.70 15.37 9.98
CA PHE A 137 -5.44 15.68 11.19
C PHE A 137 -5.29 17.14 11.57
N ALA A 138 -6.36 17.75 12.06
CA ALA A 138 -6.29 19.09 12.63
C ALA A 138 -7.28 19.27 13.78
N ALA A 139 -7.09 20.33 14.54
CA ALA A 139 -8.00 20.69 15.62
C ALA A 139 -8.04 22.20 15.83
N ASP A 140 -9.20 22.70 16.20
CA ASP A 140 -9.37 24.02 16.83
C ASP A 140 -9.90 23.84 18.25
N LYS A 141 -10.18 24.94 18.97
CA LYS A 141 -10.67 24.89 20.36
C LYS A 141 -12.04 24.19 20.54
N HIS A 142 -12.76 23.90 19.45
CA HIS A 142 -14.11 23.36 19.45
C HIS A 142 -14.25 22.01 18.74
N SER A 143 -13.40 21.71 17.75
CA SER A 143 -13.59 20.58 16.85
C SER A 143 -12.27 19.91 16.45
N LEU A 144 -12.38 18.62 16.13
CA LEU A 144 -11.36 17.84 15.45
C LEU A 144 -11.71 17.71 13.98
N TYR A 145 -10.68 17.53 13.16
CA TYR A 145 -10.77 17.48 11.72
C TYR A 145 -9.87 16.38 11.16
N PHE A 146 -10.33 15.76 10.08
CA PHE A 146 -9.55 14.87 9.24
C PHE A 146 -9.89 15.14 7.78
N GLU A 147 -8.88 15.31 6.94
CA GLU A 147 -9.04 15.60 5.50
C GLU A 147 -10.04 16.73 5.19
N GLY A 148 -9.93 17.84 5.92
CA GLY A 148 -10.81 19.00 5.73
C GLY A 148 -12.24 18.84 6.26
N LYS A 149 -12.59 17.70 6.86
CA LYS A 149 -13.92 17.43 7.42
C LYS A 149 -13.91 17.39 8.94
N ARG A 150 -14.96 17.91 9.56
CA ARG A 150 -15.16 17.81 11.00
C ARG A 150 -15.45 16.35 11.40
N THR A 151 -14.69 15.81 12.34
CA THR A 151 -14.90 14.47 12.89
C THR A 151 -15.62 14.55 14.23
N ASP A 152 -14.98 15.14 15.25
CA ASP A 152 -15.43 15.09 16.64
C ASP A 152 -15.42 16.48 17.32
N ASN A 153 -16.01 16.57 18.52
CA ASN A 153 -15.89 17.74 19.41
C ASN A 153 -14.51 17.78 20.07
N ASN A 154 -13.93 18.97 20.30
CA ASN A 154 -12.66 19.20 21.01
C ASN A 154 -12.78 20.07 22.28
N GLY A 155 -14.00 20.27 22.81
CA GLY A 155 -14.24 21.03 24.02
C GLY A 155 -14.29 20.21 25.31
N GLY A 156 -14.07 20.89 26.45
CA GLY A 156 -14.25 20.32 27.80
C GLY A 156 -13.29 19.18 28.12
N GLY A 157 -13.80 18.12 28.76
CA GLY A 157 -13.02 16.92 29.12
C GLY A 157 -12.53 16.08 27.92
N ASN A 158 -12.96 16.42 26.70
CA ASN A 158 -12.55 15.75 25.47
C ASN A 158 -11.38 16.47 24.77
N ARG A 159 -10.79 17.48 25.41
CA ARG A 159 -9.77 18.32 24.78
C ARG A 159 -8.53 17.51 24.43
N LEU A 160 -8.07 17.67 23.20
CA LEU A 160 -6.79 17.17 22.68
C LEU A 160 -5.63 17.67 23.55
N ASP A 161 -4.83 16.74 24.08
CA ASP A 161 -3.59 17.08 24.76
C ASP A 161 -2.44 17.20 23.76
N ILE A 162 -2.34 18.40 23.19
CA ILE A 162 -1.32 18.78 22.21
C ILE A 162 0.11 18.51 22.72
N LYS A 163 0.35 18.56 24.04
CA LYS A 163 1.71 18.41 24.58
C LYS A 163 2.23 16.97 24.49
N THR A 164 1.33 16.00 24.55
CA THR A 164 1.66 14.57 24.54
C THR A 164 1.27 13.89 23.23
N LEU A 165 0.61 14.62 22.34
CA LEU A 165 0.21 14.14 21.02
C LEU A 165 1.43 13.76 20.17
N HIS A 166 1.43 12.54 19.65
CA HIS A 166 2.43 12.03 18.72
C HIS A 166 1.79 11.03 17.75
N GLN A 167 2.43 10.80 16.61
CA GLN A 167 2.03 9.75 15.68
C GLN A 167 2.39 8.38 16.23
N VAL A 168 1.50 7.41 16.09
CA VAL A 168 1.78 6.01 16.42
C VAL A 168 2.59 5.41 15.28
N GLU A 169 3.88 5.19 15.52
CA GLU A 169 4.76 4.51 14.57
C GLU A 169 4.58 2.99 14.63
N PHE A 170 4.39 2.38 13.48
CA PHE A 170 4.34 0.93 13.36
C PHE A 170 5.76 0.38 13.30
N ARG A 171 6.12 -0.41 14.30
CA ARG A 171 7.44 -1.06 14.35
C ARG A 171 7.41 -2.35 13.54
N PRO A 172 8.57 -2.81 13.03
CA PRO A 172 8.70 -4.12 12.40
C PRO A 172 8.03 -5.21 13.25
N PRO A 173 7.26 -6.13 12.64
CA PRO A 173 7.24 -6.45 11.20
C PRO A 173 6.25 -5.64 10.34
N TRP A 174 5.58 -4.64 10.91
CA TRP A 174 4.53 -3.89 10.21
C TRP A 174 5.12 -2.78 9.32
N ASP A 175 4.50 -2.58 8.17
CA ASP A 175 4.77 -1.45 7.28
C ASP A 175 4.02 -0.20 7.77
N PRO A 176 4.52 1.03 7.49
CA PRO A 176 3.85 2.27 7.90
C PRO A 176 2.41 2.33 7.38
N ASP A 177 1.46 2.82 8.18
CA ASP A 177 0.08 3.01 7.70
C ASP A 177 0.04 4.13 6.64
N LEU A 178 -0.20 3.76 5.38
CA LEU A 178 -0.31 4.70 4.26
C LEU A 178 -1.75 5.15 3.99
N LEU A 179 -2.73 4.42 4.53
CA LEU A 179 -4.15 4.66 4.29
C LEU A 179 -4.84 5.40 5.44
N GLY A 180 -4.16 5.52 6.58
CA GLY A 180 -4.70 6.16 7.76
C GLY A 180 -3.67 6.97 8.53
N LEU A 181 -4.17 7.82 9.41
CA LEU A 181 -3.37 8.55 10.38
C LEU A 181 -3.81 8.18 11.79
N ILE A 182 -2.89 7.59 12.53
CA ILE A 182 -3.09 7.20 13.93
C ILE A 182 -2.23 8.08 14.82
N LEU A 183 -2.88 8.92 15.62
CA LEU A 183 -2.23 9.75 16.64
C LEU A 183 -2.63 9.28 18.03
N ARG A 184 -1.80 9.57 19.01
CA ARG A 184 -2.05 9.26 20.41
C ARG A 184 -1.61 10.41 21.28
N ASP A 185 -2.43 10.74 22.27
CA ASP A 185 -2.02 11.58 23.40
C ASP A 185 -2.12 10.79 24.72
N ALA A 186 -1.93 11.47 25.85
CA ALA A 186 -1.99 10.85 27.18
C ALA A 186 -3.36 10.25 27.55
N ASN A 187 -4.44 10.66 26.88
CA ASN A 187 -5.82 10.32 27.24
C ASN A 187 -6.53 9.50 26.16
N PHE A 188 -6.21 9.75 24.88
CA PHE A 188 -6.96 9.25 23.75
C PHE A 188 -6.08 8.78 22.60
N LEU A 189 -6.67 7.89 21.81
CA LEU A 189 -6.21 7.53 20.49
C LEU A 189 -7.06 8.29 19.47
N TYR A 190 -6.46 8.75 18.39
CA TYR A 190 -7.13 9.43 17.29
C TYR A 190 -6.83 8.67 16.02
N ILE A 191 -7.89 8.16 15.38
CA ILE A 191 -7.77 7.36 14.18
C ILE A 191 -8.58 8.06 13.09
N ASN A 192 -7.91 8.52 12.04
CA ASN A 192 -8.53 9.31 10.97
C ASN A 192 -9.38 10.46 11.54
N GLY A 193 -8.83 11.10 12.58
CA GLY A 193 -9.43 12.18 13.36
C GLY A 193 -10.61 11.81 14.28
N HIS A 194 -11.04 10.56 14.35
CA HIS A 194 -12.02 10.11 15.34
C HIS A 194 -11.36 9.73 16.65
N ARG A 195 -11.91 10.21 17.77
CA ARG A 195 -11.41 9.93 19.11
C ARG A 195 -11.85 8.54 19.57
N LEU A 196 -10.90 7.81 20.12
CA LEU A 196 -11.08 6.52 20.76
C LEU A 196 -10.48 6.53 22.16
N ALA A 197 -11.15 5.85 23.08
CA ALA A 197 -10.66 5.60 24.43
C ALA A 197 -9.60 4.48 24.43
N ASP A 198 -9.00 4.25 25.60
CA ASP A 198 -8.02 3.19 25.85
C ASP A 198 -6.80 3.19 24.90
N PRO A 199 -6.10 4.33 24.75
CA PRO A 199 -4.98 4.45 23.82
C PRO A 199 -3.88 3.41 24.03
N ASP A 200 -3.69 2.97 25.27
CA ASP A 200 -2.66 2.00 25.66
C ASP A 200 -2.94 0.59 25.13
N SER A 201 -4.18 0.30 24.73
CA SER A 201 -4.58 -1.03 24.28
C SER A 201 -4.45 -1.25 22.77
N PHE A 202 -4.07 -0.21 22.03
CA PHE A 202 -3.93 -0.28 20.58
C PHE A 202 -2.84 -1.27 20.15
N ARG A 203 -3.18 -2.14 19.19
CA ARG A 203 -2.21 -3.01 18.51
C ARG A 203 -2.66 -3.34 17.09
N VAL A 204 -1.70 -3.41 16.18
CA VAL A 204 -1.90 -3.97 14.84
C VAL A 204 -2.03 -5.48 14.96
N LEU A 205 -3.03 -6.05 14.28
CA LEU A 205 -3.29 -7.49 14.23
C LEU A 205 -2.69 -8.11 12.97
N ALA A 206 -2.87 -7.45 11.83
CA ALA A 206 -2.41 -7.93 10.53
C ALA A 206 -2.39 -6.77 9.52
N GLN A 207 -1.57 -6.92 8.49
CA GLN A 207 -1.57 -6.08 7.29
C GLN A 207 -1.60 -6.95 6.04
N LYS A 208 -2.26 -6.49 4.99
CA LYS A 208 -2.26 -7.14 3.67
C LYS A 208 -2.14 -6.11 2.56
N SER A 209 -1.17 -6.30 1.67
CA SER A 209 -1.03 -5.51 0.44
C SER A 209 -2.26 -5.68 -0.46
N TRP A 210 -2.65 -4.61 -1.14
CA TRP A 210 -3.65 -4.63 -2.22
C TRP A 210 -3.14 -5.44 -3.41
N ASP A 211 -1.82 -5.57 -3.57
CA ASP A 211 -1.25 -6.46 -4.57
C ASP A 211 -1.41 -7.94 -4.16
N GLN A 212 -2.21 -8.67 -4.94
CA GLN A 212 -2.50 -10.08 -4.70
C GLN A 212 -1.51 -11.05 -5.38
N ARG A 213 -0.48 -10.55 -6.10
CA ARG A 213 0.48 -11.40 -6.84
C ARG A 213 1.56 -12.02 -5.96
N GLY A 214 1.65 -11.61 -4.69
CA GLY A 214 2.64 -12.08 -3.73
C GLY A 214 3.98 -11.36 -3.85
N LYS A 215 4.71 -11.29 -2.72
CA LYS A 215 5.92 -10.46 -2.57
C LYS A 215 7.12 -10.85 -3.44
N PHE A 216 7.09 -11.99 -4.13
CA PHE A 216 8.13 -12.39 -5.10
C PHE A 216 7.68 -12.20 -6.56
N SER A 217 6.57 -11.49 -6.79
CA SER A 217 6.11 -11.10 -8.12
C SER A 217 7.19 -10.32 -8.88
N THR A 218 7.25 -10.60 -10.18
CA THR A 218 8.14 -9.95 -11.14
C THR A 218 7.50 -8.73 -11.82
N ALA A 219 6.17 -8.58 -11.69
CA ALA A 219 5.38 -7.52 -12.29
C ALA A 219 5.36 -6.20 -11.49
N PHE A 220 6.44 -5.96 -10.73
CA PHE A 220 6.64 -4.79 -9.89
C PHE A 220 7.17 -3.60 -10.73
N ASN A 221 6.57 -2.42 -10.54
CA ASN A 221 7.07 -1.19 -11.16
C ASN A 221 7.93 -0.41 -10.16
N PRO A 222 9.27 -0.46 -10.23
CA PRO A 222 10.13 0.26 -9.30
C PRO A 222 10.14 1.78 -9.52
N CYS A 223 9.46 2.28 -10.56
CA CYS A 223 9.51 3.68 -10.96
C CYS A 223 8.41 4.55 -10.38
N VAL A 224 7.51 4.00 -9.57
CA VAL A 224 6.49 4.79 -8.85
C VAL A 224 7.05 5.25 -7.50
N ALA A 225 6.53 6.36 -6.97
CA ALA A 225 7.06 6.99 -5.76
C ALA A 225 6.89 6.09 -4.53
N MET A 226 5.77 5.35 -4.48
CA MET A 226 5.42 4.41 -3.42
C MET A 226 5.19 3.03 -4.04
N PRO A 227 6.26 2.26 -4.28
CA PRO A 227 6.15 1.05 -5.07
C PRO A 227 5.68 -0.15 -4.26
N PHE A 228 5.64 -0.04 -2.93
CA PHE A 228 5.05 -1.02 -2.02
C PHE A 228 3.69 -0.51 -1.53
N GLY A 229 2.70 -1.39 -1.49
CA GLY A 229 1.35 -1.08 -1.02
C GLY A 229 0.41 -0.47 -2.08
N PRO A 230 -0.77 0.03 -1.67
CA PRO A 230 -1.18 0.19 -0.27
C PRO A 230 -1.45 -1.16 0.39
N TRP A 231 -1.50 -1.15 1.72
CA TRP A 231 -1.93 -2.28 2.50
C TRP A 231 -3.08 -1.88 3.39
N ASP A 232 -4.05 -2.77 3.50
CA ASP A 232 -5.03 -2.64 4.54
C ASP A 232 -4.40 -2.99 5.90
N THR A 233 -4.72 -2.21 6.92
CA THR A 233 -4.30 -2.44 8.31
C THR A 233 -5.48 -2.84 9.16
N LEU A 234 -5.46 -4.08 9.66
CA LEU A 234 -6.38 -4.55 10.68
C LEU A 234 -5.75 -4.32 12.06
N ALA A 235 -6.42 -3.55 12.90
CA ALA A 235 -5.96 -3.22 14.25
C ALA A 235 -7.08 -3.42 15.27
N ARG A 236 -6.72 -3.38 16.55
CA ARG A 236 -7.68 -3.39 17.64
C ARG A 236 -7.27 -2.53 18.81
N THR A 237 -8.26 -2.15 19.59
CA THR A 237 -8.12 -1.76 20.99
C THR A 237 -8.69 -2.88 21.86
N ARG A 238 -8.82 -2.63 23.17
CA ARG A 238 -9.58 -3.50 24.06
C ARG A 238 -11.05 -3.61 23.65
N THR A 239 -11.61 -2.53 23.09
CA THR A 239 -13.07 -2.38 22.89
C THR A 239 -13.49 -2.27 21.44
N LYS A 240 -12.55 -2.17 20.49
CA LYS A 240 -12.82 -1.96 19.06
C LYS A 240 -11.95 -2.83 18.17
N ILE A 241 -12.51 -3.27 17.05
CA ILE A 241 -11.77 -3.73 15.87
C ILE A 241 -11.81 -2.61 14.83
N LEU A 242 -10.71 -2.44 14.12
CA LEU A 242 -10.48 -1.34 13.19
C LEU A 242 -9.91 -1.91 11.87
N ILE A 243 -10.40 -1.42 10.74
CA ILE A 243 -9.82 -1.68 9.41
C ILE A 243 -9.56 -0.33 8.72
N ASN A 244 -8.30 -0.04 8.38
CA ASN A 244 -7.88 1.23 7.77
C ASN A 244 -8.36 2.47 8.55
N GLY A 245 -8.43 2.30 9.87
CA GLY A 245 -8.91 3.30 10.80
C GLY A 245 -10.44 3.42 10.94
N GLU A 246 -11.22 2.73 10.14
CA GLU A 246 -12.67 2.62 10.31
C GLU A 246 -13.02 1.63 11.43
N GLN A 247 -13.94 2.02 12.34
CA GLN A 247 -14.44 1.13 13.38
C GLN A 247 -15.42 0.10 12.80
N LEU A 248 -15.15 -1.18 13.07
CA LEU A 248 -16.09 -2.26 12.78
C LEU A 248 -17.06 -2.46 13.94
N ASP A 249 -18.32 -2.77 13.61
CA ASP A 249 -19.29 -3.28 14.58
C ASP A 249 -19.00 -4.77 14.85
N ALA A 250 -17.89 -5.00 15.52
CA ALA A 250 -17.37 -6.34 15.80
C ALA A 250 -16.99 -6.49 17.26
N ASP A 251 -17.24 -7.67 17.82
CA ASP A 251 -16.81 -8.01 19.16
C ASP A 251 -15.30 -8.33 19.19
N PRO A 252 -14.46 -7.53 19.88
CA PRO A 252 -13.01 -7.71 19.81
C PRO A 252 -12.49 -9.02 20.41
N ASP A 253 -13.26 -9.66 21.29
CA ASP A 253 -12.83 -10.84 22.03
C ASP A 253 -13.13 -12.14 21.27
N THR A 254 -14.09 -12.11 20.35
CA THR A 254 -14.49 -13.26 19.51
C THR A 254 -14.24 -13.05 18.02
N PHE A 255 -13.66 -11.92 17.63
CA PHE A 255 -13.35 -11.57 16.24
C PHE A 255 -12.42 -12.58 15.57
N SER A 256 -12.81 -13.03 14.37
CA SER A 256 -12.01 -13.86 13.49
C SER A 256 -12.25 -13.48 12.03
N VAL A 257 -11.17 -13.33 11.25
CA VAL A 257 -11.27 -13.09 9.80
C VAL A 257 -11.77 -14.36 9.12
N VAL A 258 -12.75 -14.22 8.22
CA VAL A 258 -13.24 -15.29 7.35
C VAL A 258 -12.71 -15.13 5.94
N ARG A 259 -12.74 -13.89 5.41
CA ARG A 259 -12.15 -13.54 4.11
C ARG A 259 -11.76 -12.08 4.11
N TRP A 260 -10.57 -11.77 3.62
CA TRP A 260 -10.10 -10.40 3.45
C TRP A 260 -9.47 -10.22 2.08
N MET A 261 -10.20 -9.53 1.20
CA MET A 261 -9.77 -9.01 -0.09
C MET A 261 -9.27 -7.57 0.14
N PRO A 262 -7.96 -7.34 0.22
CA PRO A 262 -7.43 -6.04 0.62
C PRO A 262 -7.86 -4.95 -0.38
N GLY A 263 -8.28 -3.80 0.13
CA GLY A 263 -8.80 -2.70 -0.68
C GLY A 263 -10.25 -2.85 -1.14
N SER A 264 -10.87 -4.02 -0.97
CA SER A 264 -12.18 -4.34 -1.55
C SER A 264 -13.20 -4.80 -0.51
N LEU A 265 -12.87 -5.81 0.30
CA LEU A 265 -13.83 -6.50 1.15
C LEU A 265 -13.21 -7.16 2.39
N LEU A 266 -13.88 -7.02 3.53
CA LEU A 266 -13.62 -7.80 4.74
C LEU A 266 -14.89 -8.52 5.21
N THR A 267 -14.79 -9.85 5.37
CA THR A 267 -15.80 -10.71 5.99
C THR A 267 -15.20 -11.32 7.25
N TRP A 268 -15.93 -11.24 8.37
CA TRP A 268 -15.47 -11.74 9.66
C TRP A 268 -16.59 -12.49 10.39
N ARG A 269 -16.21 -13.25 11.41
CA ARG A 269 -17.13 -13.88 12.34
C ARG A 269 -16.79 -13.47 13.76
N ASP A 270 -17.83 -13.18 14.54
CA ASP A 270 -17.74 -12.96 15.98
C ASP A 270 -18.94 -13.59 16.69
N LYS A 271 -19.14 -13.30 17.98
CA LYS A 271 -20.27 -13.80 18.76
C LYS A 271 -21.65 -13.44 18.19
N ASN A 272 -21.74 -12.40 17.34
CA ASN A 272 -22.97 -11.96 16.69
C ASN A 272 -23.18 -12.64 15.32
N GLY A 273 -22.28 -13.52 14.90
CA GLY A 273 -22.40 -14.29 13.67
C GLY A 273 -21.43 -13.86 12.58
N LEU A 274 -21.77 -14.13 11.32
CA LEU A 274 -20.99 -13.75 10.14
C LEU A 274 -21.39 -12.33 9.71
N GLN A 275 -20.39 -11.47 9.52
CA GLN A 275 -20.54 -10.07 9.12
C GLN A 275 -19.67 -9.78 7.90
N ARG A 276 -20.04 -8.74 7.14
CA ARG A 276 -19.39 -8.37 5.88
C ARG A 276 -19.36 -6.86 5.71
N LYS A 277 -18.21 -6.31 5.31
CA LYS A 277 -17.98 -4.88 5.03
C LYS A 277 -17.27 -4.73 3.69
N VAL A 278 -17.92 -4.02 2.76
CA VAL A 278 -17.27 -3.52 1.54
C VAL A 278 -16.42 -2.32 1.93
N LEU A 279 -15.13 -2.38 1.62
CA LEU A 279 -14.16 -1.31 1.89
C LEU A 279 -14.23 -0.27 0.77
N ASP A 280 -14.16 -0.74 -0.47
CA ASP A 280 -14.36 0.07 -1.67
C ASP A 280 -15.19 -0.71 -2.70
N LYS A 281 -16.23 -0.05 -3.23
CA LYS A 281 -17.17 -0.69 -4.16
C LYS A 281 -16.57 -0.84 -5.56
N GLU A 282 -15.80 0.13 -6.02
CA GLU A 282 -15.20 0.13 -7.35
C GLU A 282 -14.09 -0.93 -7.41
N ASN A 283 -13.27 -1.03 -6.36
CA ASN A 283 -12.27 -2.09 -6.25
C ASN A 283 -12.91 -3.48 -6.20
N LEU A 284 -13.99 -3.65 -5.43
CA LEU A 284 -14.70 -4.93 -5.37
C LEU A 284 -15.29 -5.32 -6.75
N GLU A 285 -15.90 -4.37 -7.46
CA GLU A 285 -16.42 -4.60 -8.82
C GLU A 285 -15.30 -4.90 -9.83
N TRP A 286 -14.12 -4.30 -9.65
CA TRP A 286 -12.94 -4.59 -10.46
C TRP A 286 -12.42 -6.01 -10.16
N ASP A 287 -12.25 -6.37 -8.90
CA ASP A 287 -11.78 -7.69 -8.46
C ASP A 287 -12.71 -8.82 -8.91
N GLU A 288 -14.03 -8.63 -8.83
CA GLU A 288 -15.01 -9.64 -9.24
C GLU A 288 -15.08 -9.81 -10.77
N ASP A 289 -14.69 -8.80 -11.54
CA ASP A 289 -14.65 -8.85 -12.99
C ASP A 289 -13.32 -9.42 -13.50
N LEU A 290 -13.26 -10.75 -13.51
CA LEU A 290 -12.14 -11.54 -14.03
C LEU A 290 -11.73 -11.25 -15.48
N THR A 291 -12.52 -10.47 -16.23
CA THR A 291 -12.17 -10.05 -17.60
C THR A 291 -11.37 -8.75 -17.64
N LYS A 292 -11.45 -7.94 -16.58
CA LYS A 292 -10.74 -6.65 -16.49
C LYS A 292 -9.31 -6.79 -15.99
N HIS A 293 -9.02 -7.83 -15.23
CA HIS A 293 -7.68 -8.12 -14.73
C HIS A 293 -7.21 -9.50 -15.16
N CYS A 294 -5.94 -9.57 -15.56
CA CYS A 294 -5.34 -10.77 -16.13
C CYS A 294 -4.42 -11.45 -15.11
N LEU A 295 -4.81 -11.43 -13.84
CA LEU A 295 -4.04 -12.03 -12.75
C LEU A 295 -3.91 -13.54 -12.94
N ASP A 296 -2.75 -14.05 -12.61
CA ASP A 296 -2.43 -15.46 -12.75
C ASP A 296 -3.16 -16.33 -11.72
N PHE A 297 -3.33 -15.80 -10.51
CA PHE A 297 -4.27 -16.29 -9.51
C PHE A 297 -5.23 -15.16 -9.12
N SER A 298 -6.53 -15.41 -9.16
CA SER A 298 -7.56 -14.47 -8.71
C SER A 298 -8.29 -15.03 -7.49
N LEU A 299 -8.30 -14.28 -6.39
CA LEU A 299 -8.86 -14.73 -5.11
C LEU A 299 -10.13 -13.93 -4.79
N LEU A 300 -11.28 -14.44 -5.21
CA LEU A 300 -12.57 -13.81 -4.93
C LEU A 300 -13.03 -14.09 -3.49
N GLU A 301 -14.23 -13.61 -3.13
CA GLU A 301 -14.78 -13.79 -1.78
C GLU A 301 -14.91 -15.28 -1.39
N LYS A 302 -15.26 -16.14 -2.35
CA LYS A 302 -15.58 -17.57 -2.10
C LYS A 302 -14.87 -18.55 -3.02
N LYS A 303 -14.13 -18.06 -4.01
CA LYS A 303 -13.59 -18.87 -5.11
C LYS A 303 -12.17 -18.46 -5.43
N VAL A 304 -11.36 -19.43 -5.81
CA VAL A 304 -10.01 -19.22 -6.32
C VAL A 304 -10.01 -19.57 -7.81
N PHE A 305 -9.42 -18.73 -8.64
CA PHE A 305 -9.22 -18.97 -10.06
C PHE A 305 -7.75 -18.92 -10.42
N TRP A 306 -7.40 -19.60 -11.51
CA TRP A 306 -6.09 -19.51 -12.14
C TRP A 306 -6.20 -19.23 -13.65
N ARG A 307 -5.19 -18.58 -14.22
CA ARG A 307 -5.17 -18.22 -15.63
C ARG A 307 -4.73 -19.38 -16.53
N LYS A 308 -5.70 -19.96 -17.25
CA LYS A 308 -5.56 -21.16 -18.11
C LYS A 308 -5.09 -20.88 -19.55
N GLY A 309 -4.71 -19.65 -19.91
CA GLY A 309 -4.21 -19.37 -21.26
C GLY A 309 -3.95 -17.90 -21.60
N PRO A 310 -3.61 -17.61 -22.87
CA PRO A 310 -3.11 -16.29 -23.28
C PRO A 310 -4.17 -15.18 -23.19
N ALA A 311 -5.45 -15.48 -23.41
CA ALA A 311 -6.55 -14.50 -23.44
C ALA A 311 -7.18 -14.19 -22.06
N CYS A 312 -6.39 -14.22 -20.97
CA CYS A 312 -6.87 -14.00 -19.59
C CYS A 312 -8.04 -14.91 -19.17
N LYS A 313 -8.15 -16.08 -19.82
CA LYS A 313 -9.18 -17.06 -19.49
C LYS A 313 -8.91 -17.64 -18.11
N GLN A 314 -9.85 -17.46 -17.19
CA GLN A 314 -9.77 -17.98 -15.84
C GLN A 314 -10.45 -19.35 -15.73
N GLU A 315 -9.91 -20.22 -14.88
CA GLU A 315 -10.51 -21.50 -14.49
C GLU A 315 -10.56 -21.62 -12.97
N GLU A 316 -11.69 -22.08 -12.44
CA GLU A 316 -11.90 -22.23 -10.99
C GLU A 316 -11.08 -23.40 -10.44
N LEU A 317 -10.46 -23.21 -9.28
CA LEU A 317 -9.88 -24.26 -8.45
C LEU A 317 -10.90 -24.70 -7.40
N PRO A 318 -11.55 -25.87 -7.56
CA PRO A 318 -12.67 -26.24 -6.70
C PRO A 318 -12.21 -26.60 -5.28
N GLY A 319 -13.01 -26.19 -4.29
CA GLY A 319 -12.87 -26.63 -2.90
C GLY A 319 -11.73 -25.97 -2.12
N LEU A 320 -11.11 -24.92 -2.65
CA LEU A 320 -10.09 -24.14 -1.94
C LEU A 320 -10.72 -23.00 -1.16
N ASP A 321 -10.26 -22.80 0.08
CA ASP A 321 -10.55 -21.60 0.86
C ASP A 321 -9.67 -20.43 0.34
N PRO A 322 -10.26 -19.37 -0.27
CA PRO A 322 -9.48 -18.26 -0.80
C PRO A 322 -8.68 -17.50 0.26
N GLU A 323 -9.06 -17.55 1.53
CA GLU A 323 -8.33 -16.88 2.60
C GLU A 323 -7.04 -17.63 2.99
N GLN A 324 -7.01 -18.95 2.79
CA GLN A 324 -5.83 -19.79 3.04
C GLN A 324 -4.96 -20.00 1.79
N PHE A 325 -5.46 -19.64 0.60
CA PHE A 325 -4.70 -19.69 -0.64
C PHE A 325 -3.76 -18.48 -0.71
N GLN A 326 -2.45 -18.72 -0.81
CA GLN A 326 -1.44 -17.67 -0.72
C GLN A 326 -0.63 -17.60 -2.02
N PRO A 327 -0.91 -16.64 -2.91
CA PRO A 327 0.00 -16.29 -3.99
C PRO A 327 1.36 -15.86 -3.41
N ILE A 328 2.42 -16.45 -3.93
CA ILE A 328 3.80 -16.21 -3.50
C ILE A 328 4.53 -15.36 -4.56
N SER A 329 4.24 -15.63 -5.83
CA SER A 329 4.71 -14.91 -7.01
C SER A 329 3.62 -14.99 -8.09
N ASP A 330 3.88 -14.37 -9.25
CA ASP A 330 2.94 -14.40 -10.39
C ASP A 330 2.53 -15.84 -10.75
N ALA A 331 3.45 -16.79 -10.73
CA ALA A 331 3.19 -18.15 -11.20
C ALA A 331 3.05 -19.20 -10.10
N VAL A 332 3.31 -18.86 -8.84
CA VAL A 332 3.35 -19.84 -7.74
C VAL A 332 2.49 -19.39 -6.58
N ALA A 333 1.61 -20.27 -6.11
CA ALA A 333 0.82 -20.08 -4.90
C ALA A 333 0.90 -21.31 -4.00
N GLN A 334 0.66 -21.15 -2.70
CA GLN A 334 0.61 -22.23 -1.73
C GLN A 334 -0.78 -22.35 -1.11
N TYR A 335 -1.24 -23.58 -0.93
CA TYR A 335 -2.39 -23.91 -0.09
C TYR A 335 -2.07 -25.16 0.70
N GLN A 336 -2.02 -25.03 2.03
CA GLN A 336 -1.61 -26.10 2.94
C GLN A 336 -0.23 -26.67 2.53
N ASP A 337 -0.15 -27.98 2.33
CA ASP A 337 1.05 -28.74 1.94
C ASP A 337 1.28 -28.79 0.42
N SER A 338 0.65 -27.90 -0.37
CA SER A 338 0.66 -27.99 -1.84
C SER A 338 1.03 -26.67 -2.47
N LEU A 339 1.89 -26.73 -3.49
CA LEU A 339 2.24 -25.60 -4.35
C LEU A 339 1.50 -25.74 -5.69
N TYR A 340 0.79 -24.68 -6.05
CA TYR A 340 0.09 -24.52 -7.31
C TYR A 340 1.00 -23.69 -8.20
N THR A 341 1.53 -24.29 -9.26
CA THR A 341 2.47 -23.63 -10.18
C THR A 341 1.89 -23.56 -11.58
N ILE A 342 1.87 -22.36 -12.15
CA ILE A 342 1.49 -22.11 -13.52
C ILE A 342 2.76 -22.19 -14.38
N ILE A 343 2.74 -23.06 -15.37
CA ILE A 343 3.85 -23.29 -16.29
C ILE A 343 3.39 -22.91 -17.68
N GLU A 344 4.18 -22.07 -18.34
CA GLU A 344 3.99 -21.72 -19.73
C GLU A 344 4.74 -22.71 -20.63
N THR A 345 4.04 -23.27 -21.62
CA THR A 345 4.63 -24.16 -22.60
C THR A 345 5.31 -23.36 -23.71
N GLU A 346 6.17 -24.01 -24.51
CA GLU A 346 6.80 -23.38 -25.68
C GLU A 346 5.79 -22.83 -26.70
N SER A 347 4.55 -23.34 -26.70
CA SER A 347 3.43 -22.85 -27.53
C SER A 347 2.74 -21.60 -26.98
N GLY A 348 3.11 -21.12 -25.77
CA GLY A 348 2.43 -20.03 -25.06
C GLY A 348 1.14 -20.44 -24.34
N ASP A 349 0.84 -21.74 -24.28
CA ASP A 349 -0.25 -22.26 -23.46
C ASP A 349 0.16 -22.33 -21.99
N ARG A 350 -0.82 -22.28 -21.09
CA ARG A 350 -0.57 -22.37 -19.65
C ARG A 350 -1.14 -23.65 -19.06
N LYS A 351 -0.35 -24.29 -18.22
CA LYS A 351 -0.72 -25.49 -17.47
C LYS A 351 -0.56 -25.23 -15.99
N LEU A 352 -1.43 -25.83 -15.21
CA LEU A 352 -1.31 -25.84 -13.75
C LEU A 352 -0.73 -27.18 -13.31
N GLU A 353 0.38 -27.14 -12.59
CA GLU A 353 0.92 -28.29 -11.89
C GLU A 353 0.74 -28.12 -10.38
N ILE A 354 0.51 -29.22 -9.69
CA ILE A 354 0.35 -29.24 -8.22
C ILE A 354 1.49 -30.08 -7.65
N VAL A 355 2.38 -29.44 -6.89
CA VAL A 355 3.52 -30.06 -6.26
C VAL A 355 3.24 -30.23 -4.78
N LYS A 356 3.37 -31.46 -4.26
CA LYS A 356 3.24 -31.73 -2.83
C LYS A 356 4.55 -31.44 -2.10
N LEU A 357 4.44 -30.73 -0.97
CA LEU A 357 5.55 -30.49 -0.07
C LEU A 357 5.89 -31.77 0.68
N ASP A 358 7.19 -32.06 0.80
CA ASP A 358 7.66 -33.21 1.59
C ASP A 358 7.63 -32.96 3.11
N ASP A 359 7.44 -31.70 3.49
CA ASP A 359 7.07 -31.27 4.82
C ASP A 359 5.74 -30.48 4.78
N PRO A 360 4.64 -31.03 5.32
CA PRO A 360 3.34 -30.36 5.29
C PRO A 360 3.30 -29.06 6.12
N ASN A 361 4.28 -28.83 6.99
CA ASN A 361 4.38 -27.62 7.80
C ASN A 361 5.29 -26.54 7.17
N LEU A 362 5.89 -26.82 6.01
CA LEU A 362 6.78 -25.86 5.34
C LEU A 362 5.96 -24.72 4.74
N ILE A 363 6.30 -23.49 5.11
CA ILE A 363 5.74 -22.27 4.53
C ILE A 363 6.77 -21.71 3.55
N ILE A 364 6.37 -21.56 2.28
CA ILE A 364 7.21 -20.97 1.23
C ILE A 364 7.15 -19.44 1.36
N ASN A 365 8.19 -18.85 1.93
CA ASN A 365 8.25 -17.39 2.16
C ASN A 365 9.62 -16.77 1.86
N LYS A 366 10.49 -17.54 1.19
CA LYS A 366 11.81 -17.18 0.69
C LYS A 366 11.94 -17.57 -0.78
N ARG A 367 12.97 -17.07 -1.46
CA ARG A 367 13.35 -17.59 -2.78
C ARG A 367 13.90 -19.01 -2.73
N PHE A 368 14.64 -19.35 -1.68
CA PHE A 368 15.15 -20.69 -1.43
C PHE A 368 14.56 -21.20 -0.12
N ASN A 369 13.74 -22.26 -0.20
CA ASN A 369 13.12 -22.92 0.94
C ASN A 369 13.61 -24.38 1.01
N ALA A 370 13.78 -24.87 2.24
CA ALA A 370 14.27 -26.20 2.53
C ALA A 370 13.15 -27.05 3.11
N GLY A 371 12.80 -28.14 2.42
CA GLY A 371 11.99 -29.22 2.94
C GLY A 371 12.85 -30.28 3.64
N LYS A 372 12.27 -31.48 3.83
CA LYS A 372 12.99 -32.59 4.49
C LYS A 372 14.06 -33.22 3.60
N ARG A 373 13.75 -33.34 2.32
CA ARG A 373 14.58 -33.96 1.27
C ARG A 373 14.57 -33.17 -0.03
N HIS A 374 13.74 -32.13 -0.15
CA HIS A 374 13.67 -31.29 -1.33
C HIS A 374 14.03 -29.83 -1.03
N GLY A 375 14.68 -29.18 -1.99
CA GLY A 375 14.77 -27.72 -2.03
C GLY A 375 13.73 -27.16 -3.00
N TYR A 376 13.06 -26.08 -2.60
CA TYR A 376 12.05 -25.38 -3.39
C TYR A 376 12.54 -23.98 -3.71
N LEU A 377 12.76 -23.70 -5.00
CA LEU A 377 13.33 -22.46 -5.51
C LEU A 377 12.28 -21.68 -6.30
N LEU A 378 12.00 -20.46 -5.87
CA LEU A 378 11.21 -19.51 -6.65
C LEU A 378 12.12 -18.85 -7.68
N THR A 379 11.94 -19.20 -8.94
CA THR A 379 12.77 -18.72 -10.04
C THR A 379 12.17 -17.48 -10.68
N ARG A 380 13.05 -16.65 -11.24
CA ARG A 380 12.72 -15.54 -12.13
C ARG A 380 13.43 -15.79 -13.47
N ALA A 381 12.75 -15.59 -14.59
CA ALA A 381 13.45 -15.54 -15.87
C ALA A 381 14.11 -14.18 -16.06
N GLU A 382 15.41 -14.20 -16.37
CA GLU A 382 16.10 -13.01 -16.82
C GLU A 382 15.58 -12.59 -18.21
N GLY A 383 15.30 -11.30 -18.39
CA GLY A 383 14.94 -10.72 -19.69
C GLY A 383 13.49 -10.91 -20.15
N TRP A 384 12.65 -11.63 -19.40
CA TRP A 384 11.24 -11.85 -19.75
C TRP A 384 10.31 -11.37 -18.61
N PRO A 385 9.41 -10.41 -18.87
CA PRO A 385 8.61 -9.75 -17.83
C PRO A 385 7.53 -10.63 -17.15
N TYR A 386 7.37 -11.91 -17.51
CA TYR A 386 6.23 -12.75 -17.07
C TYR A 386 6.57 -14.18 -16.67
N HIS A 387 7.83 -14.48 -16.34
CA HIS A 387 8.22 -15.85 -15.99
C HIS A 387 8.78 -15.90 -14.56
N SER A 388 7.88 -15.94 -13.59
CA SER A 388 8.17 -16.58 -12.31
C SER A 388 7.98 -18.09 -12.46
N GLY A 389 8.69 -18.90 -11.69
CA GLY A 389 8.54 -20.35 -11.73
C GLY A 389 8.95 -21.03 -10.44
N LEU A 390 8.76 -22.35 -10.41
CA LEU A 390 9.17 -23.20 -9.31
C LEU A 390 10.18 -24.24 -9.82
N HIS A 391 11.37 -24.28 -9.23
CA HIS A 391 12.31 -25.38 -9.42
C HIS A 391 12.42 -26.19 -8.13
N VAL A 392 12.21 -27.51 -8.24
CA VAL A 392 12.28 -28.45 -7.12
C VAL A 392 13.41 -29.44 -7.38
N PHE A 393 14.25 -29.67 -6.39
CA PHE A 393 15.37 -30.61 -6.50
C PHE A 393 15.49 -31.48 -5.25
N GLU A 394 15.99 -32.71 -5.41
CA GLU A 394 16.31 -33.61 -4.31
C GLU A 394 17.68 -33.30 -3.69
N SER A 395 17.75 -33.43 -2.37
CA SER A 395 18.95 -33.27 -1.55
C SER A 395 19.41 -34.60 -0.94
N ASP A 396 20.70 -34.70 -0.60
CA ASP A 396 21.36 -35.90 -0.05
C ASP A 396 21.18 -36.02 1.48
N GLY A 397 20.26 -35.25 2.06
CA GLY A 397 19.96 -35.15 3.48
C GLY A 397 19.15 -33.90 3.80
N PRO A 398 18.83 -33.62 5.08
CA PRO A 398 18.11 -32.41 5.46
C PRO A 398 18.86 -31.15 4.99
N LEU A 399 18.18 -30.30 4.23
CA LEU A 399 18.73 -29.02 3.78
C LEU A 399 18.76 -28.02 4.94
N ILE A 400 19.92 -27.42 5.16
CA ILE A 400 20.12 -26.36 6.14
C ILE A 400 20.35 -25.05 5.38
N LEU A 401 19.39 -24.13 5.48
CA LEU A 401 19.55 -22.76 4.97
C LEU A 401 20.58 -22.00 5.81
N LEU A 402 21.53 -21.33 5.16
CA LEU A 402 22.54 -20.53 5.86
C LEU A 402 21.99 -19.15 6.27
N ASP A 403 21.00 -18.64 5.53
CA ASP A 403 20.14 -17.53 5.96
C ASP A 403 18.70 -18.03 6.08
N ASN A 404 18.19 -18.01 7.31
CA ASN A 404 16.83 -18.46 7.60
C ASN A 404 15.85 -17.30 7.83
N ARG A 405 16.28 -16.05 7.64
CA ARG A 405 15.39 -14.89 7.75
C ARG A 405 14.48 -14.80 6.52
N SER A 406 13.19 -14.55 6.73
CA SER A 406 12.29 -14.24 5.64
C SER A 406 12.45 -12.76 5.27
N PRO A 407 12.64 -12.42 3.99
CA PRO A 407 12.74 -11.02 3.59
C PRO A 407 11.40 -10.31 3.72
N ASP A 408 11.45 -9.01 4.01
CA ASP A 408 10.30 -8.11 3.81
C ASP A 408 9.98 -7.93 2.31
N GLU A 409 8.91 -7.22 1.97
CA GLU A 409 8.49 -7.05 0.57
C GLU A 409 9.55 -6.33 -0.26
N ARG A 410 10.13 -5.24 0.28
CA ARG A 410 11.21 -4.50 -0.39
C ARG A 410 12.43 -5.37 -0.66
N GLU A 411 12.89 -6.11 0.33
CA GLU A 411 14.00 -7.03 0.20
C GLU A 411 13.67 -8.19 -0.74
N ALA A 412 12.44 -8.72 -0.74
CA ALA A 412 12.03 -9.79 -1.65
C ALA A 412 12.18 -9.38 -3.12
N HIS A 413 11.89 -8.11 -3.43
CA HIS A 413 12.07 -7.56 -4.77
C HIS A 413 13.53 -7.15 -5.08
N LEU A 414 14.27 -6.61 -4.11
CA LEU A 414 15.64 -6.11 -4.32
C LEU A 414 16.73 -7.20 -4.23
N ASN A 415 16.48 -8.32 -3.53
CA ASN A 415 17.45 -9.40 -3.34
C ASN A 415 17.79 -10.15 -4.63
N ASP A 416 17.10 -9.87 -5.73
CA ASP A 416 17.44 -10.36 -7.08
C ASP A 416 18.70 -9.71 -7.65
N HIS A 417 19.12 -8.58 -7.09
CA HIS A 417 20.28 -7.85 -7.58
C HIS A 417 21.54 -8.69 -7.41
N PRO A 418 22.39 -8.85 -8.46
CA PRO A 418 23.59 -9.71 -8.43
C PRO A 418 24.60 -9.43 -7.30
N PHE A 419 24.52 -8.27 -6.64
CA PHE A 419 25.39 -7.88 -5.53
C PHE A 419 24.77 -8.13 -4.14
N LEU A 420 23.49 -8.50 -4.09
CA LEU A 420 22.73 -8.76 -2.86
C LEU A 420 22.29 -10.22 -2.71
N ARG A 421 22.64 -11.08 -3.68
CA ARG A 421 22.27 -12.50 -3.70
C ARG A 421 22.93 -13.24 -2.52
N ARG A 422 22.11 -13.87 -1.66
CA ARG A 422 22.57 -14.54 -0.42
C ARG A 422 21.92 -15.91 -0.17
N TRP A 423 21.35 -16.55 -1.18
CA TRP A 423 20.61 -17.79 -0.98
C TRP A 423 21.54 -19.00 -1.01
N TYR A 424 22.02 -19.36 0.18
CA TYR A 424 22.88 -20.52 0.36
C TYR A 424 22.22 -21.58 1.25
N ALA A 425 22.44 -22.83 0.89
CA ALA A 425 22.06 -23.97 1.73
C ALA A 425 23.16 -25.03 1.69
N ARG A 426 23.10 -25.99 2.60
CA ARG A 426 23.95 -27.19 2.54
C ARG A 426 23.16 -28.42 2.95
N ASP A 427 23.60 -29.57 2.44
CA ASP A 427 23.22 -30.88 2.97
C ASP A 427 24.49 -31.62 3.46
N ASN A 428 24.44 -32.95 3.50
CA ASN A 428 25.55 -33.79 3.94
C ASN A 428 26.72 -33.87 2.96
N ARG A 429 26.52 -33.47 1.69
CA ARG A 429 27.47 -33.73 0.60
C ARG A 429 27.75 -32.50 -0.27
N TYR A 430 26.85 -31.51 -0.23
CA TYR A 430 26.88 -30.38 -1.12
C TYR A 430 26.59 -29.06 -0.42
N ILE A 431 27.22 -28.01 -0.93
CA ILE A 431 26.81 -26.62 -0.71
C ILE A 431 26.06 -26.17 -1.96
N TYR A 432 24.91 -25.56 -1.73
CA TYR A 432 24.02 -25.02 -2.74
C TYR A 432 24.11 -23.49 -2.73
N SER A 433 24.21 -22.91 -3.91
CA SER A 433 24.08 -21.47 -4.14
C SER A 433 22.96 -21.26 -5.14
N PHE A 434 22.01 -20.40 -4.83
CA PHE A 434 20.94 -19.99 -5.74
C PHE A 434 21.04 -18.50 -5.97
N ASP A 435 20.89 -18.06 -7.22
CA ASP A 435 21.02 -16.65 -7.59
C ASP A 435 19.69 -16.02 -8.05
N GLY A 436 18.58 -16.76 -7.95
CA GLY A 436 17.26 -16.32 -8.37
C GLY A 436 16.83 -16.88 -9.72
N ALA A 437 17.78 -17.33 -10.53
CA ALA A 437 17.53 -17.95 -11.83
C ALA A 437 18.09 -19.37 -11.91
N GLN A 438 19.31 -19.57 -11.44
CA GLN A 438 20.06 -20.82 -11.54
C GLN A 438 20.52 -21.32 -10.16
N LEU A 439 20.57 -22.65 -10.02
CA LEU A 439 21.11 -23.34 -8.86
C LEU A 439 22.50 -23.91 -9.19
N TRP A 440 23.49 -23.58 -8.37
CA TRP A 440 24.80 -24.24 -8.37
C TRP A 440 24.92 -25.17 -7.18
N ARG A 441 25.57 -26.31 -7.41
CA ARG A 441 25.83 -27.33 -6.40
C ARG A 441 27.31 -27.67 -6.39
N TYR A 442 27.97 -27.45 -5.27
CA TYR A 442 29.39 -27.68 -5.05
C TYR A 442 29.57 -28.83 -4.07
N ARG A 443 30.39 -29.82 -4.42
CA ARG A 443 30.69 -30.94 -3.53
C ARG A 443 31.59 -30.46 -2.39
N THR A 444 31.22 -30.78 -1.15
CA THR A 444 32.04 -30.52 0.04
C THR A 444 33.21 -31.47 0.16
#